data_AF-A0A949R562-F1
#
_entry.id   AF-A0A949R562-F1
#
_cell.length_a   1.000
_cell.length_b   1.000
_cell.length_c   1.000
_cell.angle_alpha   90.00
_cell.angle_beta   90.00
_cell.angle_gamma   90.00
#
_symmetry.space_group_name_H-M   'P 1'
#
loop_
_entity.id
_entity.type
_entity.pdbx_description
1 polymer ?
#
loop_
_entity_poly.entity_id
_entity_poly.type
_entity_poly.pdbx_seq_one_letter_code
_entity_poly.pdbx_strand_id
1 'polypeptide(L)' 'MDDRYTVEHVIGKLYIGRWSLHTMFHGPFWKDHDIVRITDRRNGQRVYVDPALFDVVGIGRVTGP' A
#
# COMPACT_ATOMS: atom_id res chain seq x y z
N MET A 1 19.08 -19.22 6.22
CA MET A 1 17.84 -18.62 5.69
C MET A 1 18.15 -17.16 5.43
N ASP A 2 17.90 -16.69 4.20
CA ASP A 2 18.31 -15.36 3.78
C ASP A 2 17.34 -14.32 4.35
N ASP A 3 17.82 -13.58 5.34
CA ASP A 3 17.14 -12.46 6.01
C ASP A 3 17.12 -11.23 5.09
N ARG A 4 16.83 -11.41 3.80
CA ARG A 4 16.91 -10.33 2.83
C ARG A 4 15.69 -9.41 2.88
N TYR A 5 14.52 -9.97 3.17
CA TYR A 5 13.26 -9.24 3.17
C TYR A 5 12.67 -9.15 4.57
N THR A 6 12.02 -8.04 4.87
CA THR A 6 11.06 -7.92 5.98
C THR A 6 9.67 -7.70 5.42
N VAL A 7 8.68 -8.34 6.04
CA VAL A 7 7.27 -8.25 5.64
C VAL A 7 6.47 -7.80 6.85
N GLU A 8 5.66 -6.77 6.68
CA GLU A 8 4.84 -6.20 7.74
C GLU A 8 3.49 -5.73 7.18
N HIS A 9 2.44 -5.82 8.01
CA HIS A 9 1.13 -5.28 7.69
C HIS A 9 1.06 -3.84 8.20
N VAL A 10 0.63 -2.93 7.34
CA VAL A 10 0.49 -1.50 7.64
C VAL A 10 -0.86 -0.99 7.17
N ILE A 11 -1.38 0.00 7.88
CA ILE A 11 -2.60 0.68 7.50
C ILE A 11 -2.27 1.81 6.51
N GLY A 12 -2.91 1.78 5.35
CA GLY A 12 -2.81 2.79 4.30
C GLY A 12 -4.04 3.68 4.21
N LYS A 13 -3.83 4.92 3.75
CA LYS A 13 -4.89 5.87 3.42
C LYS A 13 -4.73 6.35 1.99
N LEU A 14 -5.85 6.47 1.28
CA LEU A 14 -5.87 6.86 -0.13
C LEU A 14 -6.03 8.38 -0.30
N TYR A 15 -5.16 8.94 -1.12
CA TYR A 15 -5.16 10.36 -1.47
C TYR A 15 -5.02 10.56 -2.98
N ILE A 16 -5.69 11.58 -3.51
CA ILE A 16 -5.39 12.15 -4.84
C ILE A 16 -4.86 13.56 -4.64
N GLY A 17 -3.56 13.74 -4.88
CA GLY A 17 -2.87 14.99 -4.55
C GLY A 17 -2.97 15.29 -3.05
N ARG A 18 -3.66 16.38 -2.69
CA ARG A 18 -3.88 16.79 -1.29
C ARG A 18 -5.24 16.34 -0.73
N TRP A 19 -6.05 15.68 -1.54
CA TRP A 19 -7.43 15.35 -1.20
C TRP A 19 -7.54 13.92 -0.69
N SER A 20 -8.15 13.74 0.48
CA SER A 20 -8.43 12.42 1.05
C SER A 20 -9.64 11.78 0.36
N LEU A 21 -9.47 10.57 -0.16
CA LEU A 21 -10.59 9.84 -0.77
C LEU A 21 -11.58 9.33 0.29
N HIS A 22 -11.11 9.15 1.53
CA HIS A 22 -11.93 8.70 2.66
C HIS A 22 -12.97 9.75 3.07
N THR A 23 -12.73 11.03 2.75
CA THR A 23 -13.70 12.12 3.00
C THR A 23 -14.64 12.36 1.83
N MET A 24 -14.30 11.86 0.64
CA MET A 24 -15.09 12.02 -0.57
C MET A 24 -16.06 10.87 -0.79
N PHE A 25 -15.72 9.67 -0.31
CA PHE A 25 -16.49 8.45 -0.52
C PHE A 25 -16.66 7.69 0.80
N HIS A 26 -17.87 7.15 1.04
CA HIS A 26 -18.24 6.48 2.30
C HIS A 26 -18.35 4.95 2.18
N GLY A 27 -18.03 4.38 1.01
CA GLY A 27 -18.10 2.95 0.77
C GLY A 27 -17.05 2.16 1.56
N PRO A 28 -17.27 0.86 1.84
CA PRO A 28 -16.32 0.02 2.58
C PRO A 28 -14.91 -0.01 1.99
N PHE A 29 -14.83 0.05 0.66
CA PHE A 29 -13.56 0.10 -0.08
C PHE A 29 -12.71 1.33 0.26
N TRP A 30 -13.32 2.47 0.56
CA TRP A 30 -12.60 3.75 0.77
C TRP A 30 -12.14 3.97 2.21
N LYS A 31 -12.24 2.94 3.05
CA LYS A 31 -11.77 2.99 4.44
C LYS A 31 -10.26 2.77 4.49
N ASP A 32 -9.73 2.71 5.71
CA ASP A 32 -8.34 2.33 5.94
C ASP A 32 -8.04 0.97 5.30
N HIS A 33 -6.97 0.94 4.50
CA HIS A 33 -6.56 -0.22 3.73
C HIS A 33 -5.51 -1.04 4.49
N ASP A 34 -5.66 -2.36 4.49
CA ASP A 34 -4.62 -3.26 4.96
C ASP A 34 -3.62 -3.52 3.84
N ILE A 35 -2.44 -2.90 3.96
CA ILE A 35 -1.36 -2.97 2.97
C ILE A 35 -0.24 -3.85 3.50
N VAL A 36 0.30 -4.72 2.64
CA VAL A 36 1.54 -5.43 2.94
C VAL A 36 2.73 -4.61 2.45
N ARG A 37 3.62 -4.23 3.38
CA ARG A 37 4.91 -3.61 3.07
C ARG A 37 6.01 -4.66 3.08
N ILE A 38 6.72 -4.76 1.97
CA ILE A 38 7.89 -5.61 1.80
C ILE A 38 9.11 -4.69 1.68
N THR A 39 10.11 -4.86 2.56
CA THR A 39 11.35 -4.08 2.51
C THR A 39 12.53 -4.99 2.18
N ASP A 40 13.29 -4.67 1.12
CA ASP A 40 14.60 -5.28 0.85
C ASP A 40 15.64 -4.64 1.78
N ARG A 41 16.18 -5.43 2.72
CA ARG A 41 17.16 -4.97 3.71
C ARG A 41 18.50 -4.58 3.09
N ARG A 42 18.80 -5.00 1.84
CA ARG A 42 20.08 -4.70 1.17
C ARG A 42 20.17 -3.26 0.68
N ASN A 43 19.07 -2.72 0.16
CA ASN A 43 19.05 -1.40 -0.48
C ASN A 43 17.95 -0.48 0.08
N GLY A 44 17.17 -0.96 1.05
CA GLY A 44 16.08 -0.21 1.68
C GLY A 44 14.83 -0.06 0.79
N GLN A 45 14.79 -0.69 -0.38
CA GLN A 45 13.66 -0.55 -1.30
C GLN A 45 12.39 -1.13 -0.68
N ARG A 46 11.31 -0.36 -0.74
CA ARG A 46 9.99 -0.75 -0.23
C ARG A 46 9.01 -0.99 -1.37
N VAL A 47 8.29 -2.09 -1.28
CA VAL A 47 7.17 -2.46 -2.16
C VAL A 47 5.92 -2.54 -1.31
N TYR A 48 4.84 -1.91 -1.78
CA TYR A 48 3.54 -1.92 -1.14
C TYR A 48 2.56 -2.73 -1.98
N VAL A 49 1.84 -3.65 -1.36
CA VAL A 49 0.91 -4.56 -2.02
C VAL A 49 -0.45 -4.46 -1.35
N ASP A 50 -1.47 -4.15 -2.15
CA ASP A 50 -2.88 -4.12 -1.76
C ASP A 50 -3.71 -4.73 -2.89
N PRO A 51 -4.20 -5.98 -2.72
CA PRO A 51 -5.00 -6.66 -3.74
C PRO A 51 -6.34 -5.96 -4.02
N ALA A 52 -7.01 -5.44 -2.99
CA ALA A 52 -8.30 -4.79 -3.14
C ALA A 52 -8.16 -3.51 -3.96
N LEU A 53 -7.13 -2.73 -3.67
CA LEU A 53 -6.80 -1.55 -4.46
C LEU A 53 -6.42 -1.94 -5.90
N PHE A 54 -5.58 -2.97 -6.07
CA PHE A 54 -5.19 -3.46 -7.40
C PHE A 54 -6.39 -3.86 -8.26
N ASP A 55 -7.34 -4.61 -7.70
CA ASP A 55 -8.53 -5.06 -8.42
C ASP A 55 -9.38 -3.89 -8.93
N VAL A 56 -9.41 -2.76 -8.21
CA VAL A 56 -10.21 -1.58 -8.55
C VAL A 56 -9.47 -0.64 -9.52
N VAL A 57 -8.16 -0.42 -9.34
CA VAL A 57 -7.41 0.60 -10.11
C VAL A 57 -6.43 0.04 -11.13
N GLY A 58 -6.12 -1.25 -11.10
CA GLY A 58 -5.17 -1.91 -12.01
C GLY A 58 -3.69 -1.55 -11.77
N ILE A 59 -3.35 -0.87 -10.67
CA ILE A 59 -1.98 -0.42 -10.37
C ILE A 59 -1.19 -1.55 -9.71
N GLY A 60 -0.41 -2.30 -10.49
CA GLY A 60 0.25 -3.53 -10.03
C GLY A 60 1.46 -3.36 -9.10
N ARG A 61 2.09 -2.18 -9.05
CA ARG A 61 3.25 -1.95 -8.17
C ARG A 61 3.37 -0.49 -7.79
N VAL A 62 3.45 -0.24 -6.48
CA VAL A 62 3.81 1.06 -5.92
C VAL A 62 5.14 0.91 -5.19
N THR A 63 6.10 1.78 -5.53
CA THR A 63 7.39 1.89 -4.85
C THR A 63 7.47 3.24 -4.15
N GLY A 64 7.88 3.24 -2.89
CA GLY A 64 8.06 4.46 -2.11
C GLY A 64 9.53 4.67 -1.70
N PRO A 65 9.87 5.89 -1.23
CA PRO A 65 11.13 6.14 -0.53
C PRO A 65 11.22 5.39 0.82
#